data_AF-A0A2D0SJG7-F1
#
_entry.id   AF-A0A2D0SJG7-F1
#
_cell.length_a   1.000
_cell.length_b   1.000
_cell.length_c   1.000
_cell.angle_alpha   90.00
_cell.angle_beta   90.00
_cell.angle_gamma   90.00
#
_symmetry.space_group_name_H-M   'P 1'
#
loop_
_entity.id
_entity.type
_entity.pdbx_description
1 polymer ?
#
loop_
_entity_poly.entity_id
_entity_poly.type
_entity_poly.pdbx_seq_one_letter_code
_entity_poly.pdbx_strand_id
1 'polypeptide(L)'
;MKVLPVVLLILAIGLISDAVIVHEGEFSFSLESVKKLWDILANGESTKPTNRLSVFSSVKVCENPLLPKEFQPLCQSKNAQVHFSRLALLSRNSDVCELCSFAACTGC
;
A
#
# COMPACT_ATOMS: atom_id res chain seq x y z
N MET A 1 -31.40 -28.23 -10.09
CA MET A 1 -30.15 -27.99 -10.85
C MET A 1 -30.03 -26.50 -11.20
N LYS A 2 -29.93 -25.62 -10.19
CA LYS A 2 -29.82 -24.16 -10.39
C LYS A 2 -28.77 -23.53 -9.46
N VAL A 3 -28.29 -24.29 -8.47
CA VAL A 3 -27.26 -23.88 -7.51
C VAL A 3 -25.85 -23.94 -8.11
N LEU A 4 -25.60 -24.87 -9.05
CA LEU A 4 -24.29 -25.02 -9.69
C LEU A 4 -23.83 -23.75 -10.45
N PRO A 5 -24.65 -23.10 -11.30
CA PRO A 5 -24.23 -21.87 -11.97
C PRO A 5 -24.08 -20.70 -10.99
N VAL A 6 -24.88 -20.63 -9.92
CA VAL A 6 -24.76 -19.58 -8.90
C VAL A 6 -23.45 -19.72 -8.13
N VAL A 7 -23.08 -20.95 -7.73
CA VAL A 7 -21.81 -21.22 -7.06
C VAL A 7 -20.64 -20.93 -7.99
N LEU A 8 -20.74 -21.29 -9.28
CA LEU A 8 -19.70 -20.98 -10.28
C LEU A 8 -19.55 -19.48 -10.51
N LEU A 9 -20.65 -18.72 -10.50
CA LEU A 9 -20.63 -17.26 -10.64
C LEU A 9 -19.97 -16.60 -9.42
N ILE A 10 -20.30 -17.05 -8.20
CA ILE A 10 -19.69 -16.55 -6.96
C ILE A 10 -18.19 -16.89 -6.93
N LEU A 11 -17.81 -18.10 -7.35
CA LEU A 11 -16.40 -18.49 -7.45
C LEU A 11 -15.67 -17.64 -8.50
N ALA A 12 -16.29 -17.41 -9.65
CA ALA A 12 -15.72 -16.60 -10.72
C ALA A 12 -15.49 -15.15 -10.25
N ILE A 13 -16.43 -14.57 -9.49
CA ILE A 13 -16.30 -13.23 -8.89
C ILE A 13 -15.23 -13.21 -7.79
N GLY A 14 -15.11 -14.27 -6.98
CA GLY A 14 -14.08 -14.38 -5.95
C GLY A 14 -12.66 -14.60 -6.48
N LEU A 15 -12.52 -15.12 -7.70
CA LEU A 15 -11.22 -15.25 -8.39
C LEU A 15 -10.72 -13.94 -9.00
N ILE A 16 -11.59 -12.94 -9.14
CA ILE A 16 -11.26 -11.55 -9.50
C ILE A 16 -10.88 -10.76 -8.24
N SER A 17 -10.47 -11.42 -7.14
CA SER A 17 -9.80 -10.74 -6.04
C SER A 17 -8.47 -10.23 -6.58
N ASP A 18 -8.57 -9.04 -7.11
CA ASP A 18 -7.64 -8.46 -8.05
C ASP A 18 -6.39 -8.02 -7.29
N ALA A 19 -5.23 -8.23 -7.89
CA ALA A 19 -3.96 -7.90 -7.25
C ALA A 19 -3.77 -6.38 -7.33
N VAL A 20 -4.43 -5.66 -6.42
CA VAL A 20 -4.45 -4.18 -6.43
C VAL A 20 -3.02 -3.63 -6.37
N ILE A 21 -2.68 -2.81 -7.35
CA ILE A 21 -1.40 -2.13 -7.48
C ILE A 21 -1.59 -0.65 -7.15
N VAL A 22 -0.65 -0.08 -6.40
CA VAL A 22 -0.62 1.32 -6.01
C VAL A 22 0.49 2.05 -6.79
N HIS A 23 0.12 3.08 -7.53
CA HIS A 23 1.02 3.93 -8.30
C HIS A 23 1.38 5.21 -7.54
N GLU A 24 2.67 5.51 -7.44
CA GLU A 24 3.18 6.76 -6.90
C GLU A 24 4.20 7.34 -7.89
N GLY A 25 3.73 8.26 -8.74
CA GLY A 25 4.52 8.77 -9.86
C GLY A 25 4.83 7.66 -10.87
N GLU A 26 6.11 7.45 -11.17
CA GLU A 26 6.60 6.40 -12.08
C GLU A 26 6.73 5.02 -11.39
N PHE A 27 6.46 4.94 -10.08
CA PHE A 27 6.65 3.72 -9.31
C PHE A 27 5.33 3.01 -9.09
N SER A 28 5.37 1.68 -9.08
CA SER A 28 4.20 0.82 -8.85
C SER A 28 4.53 -0.17 -7.74
N PHE A 29 3.63 -0.32 -6.79
CA PHE A 29 3.80 -1.15 -5.59
C PHE A 29 2.60 -2.06 -5.41
N SER A 30 2.81 -3.28 -4.94
CA SER A 30 1.68 -4.11 -4.50
C SER A 30 1.00 -3.51 -3.26
N LEU A 31 -0.32 -3.63 -3.16
CA LEU A 31 -1.06 -3.22 -1.96
C LEU A 31 -0.52 -3.88 -0.69
N GLU A 32 -0.07 -5.13 -0.79
CA GLU A 32 0.56 -5.88 0.30
C GLU A 32 1.87 -5.23 0.78
N SER A 33 2.72 -4.79 -0.14
CA SER A 33 3.95 -4.07 0.18
C SER A 33 3.66 -2.72 0.81
N VAL A 34 2.62 -2.01 0.33
CA VAL A 34 2.17 -0.75 0.92
C VAL A 34 1.62 -0.95 2.34
N LYS A 35 0.87 -2.03 2.62
CA LYS A 35 0.43 -2.41 3.97
C LYS A 35 1.61 -2.70 4.90
N LYS A 36 2.59 -3.49 4.46
CA LYS A 36 3.82 -3.77 5.23
C LYS A 36 4.63 -2.50 5.51
N LEU A 37 4.66 -1.57 4.57
CA LEU A 37 5.28 -0.26 4.78
C LEU A 37 4.60 0.47 5.95
N TRP A 38 3.27 0.42 6.05
CA TRP A 38 2.57 1.01 7.21
C TRP A 38 2.90 0.34 8.52
N ASP A 39 3.03 -0.99 8.57
CA ASP A 39 3.44 -1.67 9.80
C ASP A 39 4.82 -1.22 10.27
N ILE A 40 5.76 -1.00 9.34
CA ILE A 40 7.09 -0.45 9.64
C ILE A 40 6.99 0.99 10.18
N LEU A 41 6.13 1.81 9.55
CA LEU A 41 5.89 3.19 9.94
C LEU A 41 5.17 3.30 11.31
N ALA A 42 4.24 2.39 11.60
CA ALA A 42 3.43 2.35 12.81
C ALA A 42 4.19 1.76 14.01
N ASN A 43 5.01 0.73 13.79
CA ASN A 43 5.82 0.09 14.83
C ASN A 43 7.08 0.91 15.20
N GLY A 44 7.46 1.88 14.36
CA GLY A 44 8.59 2.78 14.62
C GLY A 44 8.40 3.73 15.81
N GLU A 45 7.18 3.93 16.34
CA GLU A 45 6.94 4.82 17.48
C GLU A 45 5.69 4.44 18.30
N SER A 46 5.91 3.67 19.37
CA SER A 46 4.98 3.49 20.49
C SER A 46 4.83 4.77 21.33
N THR A 47 4.35 5.88 20.76
CA THR A 47 3.91 7.04 21.56
C THR A 47 2.94 7.92 20.77
N LYS A 48 1.67 7.88 21.19
CA LYS A 48 0.63 8.93 21.06
C LYS A 48 0.15 9.35 19.64
N PRO A 49 -1.18 9.48 19.43
CA PRO A 49 -1.74 9.93 18.16
C PRO A 49 -1.73 11.46 18.11
N THR A 50 -0.59 12.07 17.79
CA THR A 50 -0.52 13.52 17.54
C THR A 50 0.22 13.75 16.24
N ASN A 51 -0.50 14.15 15.19
CA ASN A 51 0.05 14.70 13.95
C ASN A 51 1.18 13.89 13.26
N ARG A 52 1.02 12.56 13.13
CA ARG A 52 1.98 11.64 12.48
C ARG A 52 2.18 11.81 10.96
N LEU A 53 1.89 12.98 10.39
CA LEU A 53 2.28 13.34 9.03
C LEU A 53 3.58 14.15 9.01
N SER A 54 4.00 14.71 10.15
CA SER A 54 5.22 15.49 10.22
C SER A 54 6.42 14.55 10.41
N VAL A 55 7.12 14.31 9.31
CA VAL A 55 8.51 13.83 9.28
C VAL A 55 8.69 12.32 9.50
N PHE A 56 8.22 11.51 8.55
CA PHE A 56 8.95 10.28 8.26
C PHE A 56 10.32 10.64 7.71
N SER A 57 11.39 10.21 8.37
CA SER A 57 12.72 10.27 7.78
C SER A 57 12.80 9.16 6.74
N SER A 58 12.88 9.51 5.45
CA SER A 58 13.09 8.53 4.38
C SER A 58 14.33 7.69 4.66
N VAL A 59 15.35 8.24 5.32
CA VAL A 59 16.55 7.52 5.75
C VAL A 59 16.21 6.36 6.69
N LYS A 60 15.42 6.60 7.76
CA LYS A 60 15.01 5.54 8.69
C LYS A 60 14.16 4.46 8.04
N VAL A 61 13.32 4.84 7.08
CA VAL A 61 12.49 3.88 6.32
C VAL A 61 13.37 3.03 5.39
N CYS A 62 14.32 3.66 4.71
CA CYS A 62 15.23 3.02 3.77
C CYS A 62 16.31 2.13 4.41
N GLU A 63 16.70 2.42 5.65
CA GLU A 63 17.61 1.59 6.44
C GLU A 63 16.90 0.42 7.13
N ASN A 64 15.57 0.34 7.07
CA ASN A 64 14.83 -0.73 7.73
C ASN A 64 15.03 -2.07 6.97
N PRO A 65 15.57 -3.12 7.62
CA PRO A 65 15.83 -4.40 6.97
C PRO A 65 14.55 -5.16 6.55
N LEU A 66 13.39 -4.76 7.08
CA LEU A 66 12.08 -5.32 6.73
C LEU A 66 11.41 -4.58 5.57
N LEU A 67 12.03 -3.50 5.04
CA LEU A 67 11.47 -2.75 3.93
C LEU A 67 11.33 -3.65 2.69
N PRO A 68 10.13 -3.74 2.08
CA PRO A 68 9.96 -4.49 0.85
C PRO A 68 10.87 -3.97 -0.27
N LYS A 69 11.46 -4.90 -1.03
CA LYS A 69 12.45 -4.58 -2.08
C LYS A 69 11.91 -3.61 -3.14
N GLU A 70 10.60 -3.62 -3.37
CA GLU A 70 9.90 -2.72 -4.29
C GLU A 70 10.16 -1.24 -3.96
N PHE A 71 10.36 -0.87 -2.69
CA PHE A 71 10.59 0.53 -2.26
C PHE A 71 12.06 0.98 -2.35
N GLN A 72 13.02 0.08 -2.62
CA GLN A 72 14.42 0.47 -2.80
C GLN A 72 14.65 1.56 -3.87
N PRO A 73 14.03 1.51 -5.07
CA PRO A 73 14.17 2.60 -6.03
C PRO A 73 13.64 3.94 -5.50
N LEU A 74 12.62 3.95 -4.64
CA LEU A 74 12.15 5.19 -4.00
C LEU A 74 13.19 5.79 -3.05
N CYS A 75 13.98 4.95 -2.37
CA CYS A 75 15.07 5.41 -1.50
C CYS A 75 16.17 6.17 -2.25
N GLN A 76 16.31 5.94 -3.57
CA GLN A 76 17.26 6.64 -4.41
C GLN A 76 16.70 7.96 -4.97
N SER A 77 15.40 8.21 -4.82
CA SER A 77 14.75 9.44 -5.27
C SER A 77 15.08 10.62 -4.34
N LYS A 78 15.37 11.79 -4.92
CA LYS A 78 15.53 13.05 -4.16
C LYS A 78 14.27 13.43 -3.38
N ASN A 79 13.11 12.92 -3.80
CA ASN A 79 11.81 13.18 -3.19
C ASN A 79 11.29 11.99 -2.38
N ALA A 80 12.16 11.04 -1.98
CA ALA A 80 11.79 9.84 -1.24
C ALA A 80 10.83 10.12 -0.08
N GLN A 81 11.12 11.16 0.72
CA GLN A 81 10.29 11.56 1.85
C GLN A 81 8.84 11.92 1.45
N VAL A 82 8.66 12.62 0.34
CA VAL A 82 7.35 13.02 -0.17
C VAL A 82 6.57 11.79 -0.64
N HIS A 83 7.22 10.90 -1.39
CA HIS A 83 6.60 9.66 -1.86
C HIS A 83 6.18 8.75 -0.70
N PHE A 84 7.07 8.55 0.30
CA PHE A 84 6.72 7.77 1.48
C PHE A 84 5.58 8.39 2.29
N SER A 85 5.50 9.72 2.36
CA SER A 85 4.40 10.40 3.07
C SER A 85 3.04 10.17 2.39
N ARG A 86 3.01 10.19 1.05
CA ARG A 86 1.80 9.87 0.27
C ARG A 86 1.42 8.40 0.38
N LEU A 87 2.40 7.50 0.25
CA LEU A 87 2.18 6.07 0.43
C LEU A 87 1.68 5.75 1.85
N ALA A 88 2.18 6.44 2.88
CA ALA A 88 1.69 6.29 4.24
C ALA A 88 0.21 6.70 4.39
N LEU A 89 -0.22 7.77 3.72
CA LEU A 89 -1.63 8.19 3.68
C LEU A 89 -2.52 7.15 2.98
N LEU A 90 -2.05 6.60 1.86
CA LEU A 90 -2.76 5.54 1.14
C LEU A 90 -2.83 4.25 1.94
N SER A 91 -1.73 3.87 2.60
CA SER A 91 -1.67 2.64 3.38
C SER A 91 -2.53 2.67 4.64
N ARG A 92 -2.62 3.82 5.32
CA ARG A 92 -3.55 4.01 6.44
C ARG A 92 -5.00 3.72 6.06
N ASN A 93 -5.35 4.00 4.81
CA ASN A 93 -6.68 3.80 4.27
C ASN A 93 -6.61 2.75 3.14
N SER A 94 -5.99 1.59 3.39
CA SER A 94 -5.82 0.54 2.37
C SER A 94 -7.14 0.10 1.73
N ASP A 95 -8.24 0.20 2.48
CA ASP A 95 -9.60 -0.09 2.02
C ASP A 95 -10.00 0.77 0.81
N VAL A 96 -9.44 1.98 0.69
CA VAL A 96 -9.67 2.91 -0.42
C VAL A 96 -9.10 2.34 -1.73
N CYS A 97 -7.99 1.58 -1.64
CA CYS A 97 -7.43 0.85 -2.77
C CYS A 97 -8.16 -0.47 -3.04
N GLU A 98 -8.65 -1.17 -2.02
CA GLU A 98 -9.49 -2.38 -2.23
C GLU A 98 -10.82 -2.05 -2.90
N LEU A 99 -11.37 -0.86 -2.64
CA LEU A 99 -12.57 -0.36 -3.30
C LEU A 99 -12.27 0.39 -4.60
N CYS A 100 -11.00 0.42 -5.06
CA CYS A 100 -10.52 1.17 -6.23
C CYS A 100 -11.08 2.60 -6.34
N SER A 101 -11.21 3.26 -5.19
CA SER A 101 -11.81 4.59 -5.06
C SER A 101 -10.80 5.73 -5.23
N PHE A 102 -9.53 5.41 -5.51
CA PHE A 102 -8.45 6.37 -5.69
C PHE A 102 -7.62 6.02 -6.92
N ALA A 103 -7.30 7.03 -7.75
CA ALA A 103 -6.67 6.84 -9.05
C ALA A 103 -5.25 6.24 -9.01
N ALA A 104 -4.60 6.26 -7.84
CA ALA A 104 -3.34 5.54 -7.67
C ALA A 104 -3.53 4.02 -7.61
N CYS A 105 -4.72 3.52 -7.26
CA CYS A 105 -4.98 2.09 -7.10
C CYS A 105 -5.54 1.54 -8.42
N THR A 106 -4.89 0.54 -9.01
CA THR A 106 -5.27 -0.11 -10.28
C THR A 106 -5.24 -1.62 -10.13
N GLY A 107 -5.82 -2.33 -11.10
CA GLY A 107 -6.03 -3.78 -10.96
C GLY A 107 -7.09 -4.08 -9.91
N CYS A 108 -8.14 -3.26 -9.90
CA CYS A 108 -9.54 -3.72 -9.92
C CYS A 108 -10.08 -3.40 -11.35
#